data_AF-A0A951CI31-F1
#
_entry.id   AF-A0A951CI31-F1
#
_cell.length_a   1.000
_cell.length_b   1.000
_cell.length_c   1.000
_cell.angle_alpha   90.00
_cell.angle_beta   90.00
_cell.angle_gamma   90.00
#
_symmetry.space_group_name_H-M   'P 1'
#
loop_
_entity.id
_entity.type
_entity.pdbx_description
1 polymer ?
#
loop_
_entity_poly.entity_id
_entity_poly.type
_entity_poly.pdbx_seq_one_letter_code
_entity_poly.pdbx_strand_id
1 'polypeptide(L)'
;MRRLFLIVFVLFITLPARSATVLVLRFHNESQFSDLNWVGESIAETLMDEFGAANQIVLDRESRAEGLRRLSLRSNAGFTKATLIRLGQTLDADYLCYGTYDAHLLNGSSQLKDSSIQLSAHFIDLRKMRDGPDYSEAGPLSELSRLEEHLAWQSLKYLSPKTPFQLNQFMAAPKLVREDAEESYIRGLLSSTKEQQQKWFAQALALDSHFTSAAFELAKLALDRKEYRQATALFAHISPEDPRYPEARFKMGLSAYGIEDFAAAATYFREVAKTFPL
;
A
#
# COMPACT_ATOMS: atom_id res chain seq x y z
N MET A 1 -24.36 26.56 58.93
CA MET A 1 -23.60 25.53 58.19
C MET A 1 -24.14 25.43 56.77
N ARG A 2 -23.38 25.83 55.74
CA ARG A 2 -23.63 25.43 54.35
C ARG A 2 -22.32 25.60 53.57
N ARG A 3 -21.62 24.49 53.34
CA ARG A 3 -20.36 24.43 52.60
C ARG A 3 -20.67 24.49 51.12
N LEU A 4 -20.12 25.47 50.41
CA LEU A 4 -20.18 25.55 48.94
C LEU A 4 -19.08 24.66 48.38
N PHE A 5 -19.44 23.58 47.71
CA PHE A 5 -18.50 22.71 46.99
C PHE A 5 -18.24 23.32 45.61
N LEU A 6 -17.00 23.72 45.34
CA LEU A 6 -16.54 24.17 44.03
C LEU A 6 -16.05 22.92 43.27
N ILE A 7 -16.85 22.46 42.31
CA ILE A 7 -16.46 21.39 41.39
C ILE A 7 -15.68 22.03 40.24
N VAL A 8 -14.37 21.79 40.21
CA VAL A 8 -13.50 22.18 39.10
C VAL A 8 -13.63 21.09 38.02
N PHE A 9 -14.27 21.44 36.90
CA PHE A 9 -14.40 20.58 35.73
C PHE A 9 -13.11 20.71 34.90
N VAL A 10 -12.19 19.75 35.04
CA VAL A 10 -10.98 19.68 34.19
C VAL A 10 -11.41 19.10 32.84
N LEU A 11 -11.55 19.98 31.84
CA LEU A 11 -11.80 19.59 30.46
C LEU A 11 -10.50 19.04 29.86
N PHE A 12 -10.35 17.71 29.81
CA PHE A 12 -9.30 17.09 29.02
C PHE A 12 -9.65 17.28 27.54
N ILE A 13 -9.10 18.32 26.91
CA ILE A 13 -9.09 18.44 25.45
C ILE A 13 -8.10 17.40 24.94
N THR A 14 -8.58 16.20 24.64
CA THR A 14 -7.84 15.25 23.81
C THR A 14 -7.80 15.83 22.40
N LEU A 15 -6.74 16.56 22.06
CA LEU A 15 -6.45 16.87 20.67
C LEU A 15 -6.34 15.53 19.92
N PRO A 16 -7.17 15.27 18.90
CA PRO A 16 -6.99 14.08 18.09
C PRO A 16 -5.58 14.12 17.52
N ALA A 17 -4.84 13.01 17.64
CA ALA A 17 -3.59 12.86 16.93
C ALA A 17 -3.91 13.02 15.43
N ARG A 18 -3.51 14.14 14.84
CA ARG A 18 -3.70 14.37 13.41
C ARG A 18 -2.89 13.31 12.68
N SER A 19 -3.59 12.43 11.95
CA SER A 19 -2.92 11.49 11.06
C SER A 19 -2.15 12.29 10.01
N ALA A 20 -0.90 11.89 9.77
CA ALA A 20 -0.04 12.60 8.84
C ALA A 20 -0.31 12.12 7.41
N THR A 21 -0.29 13.05 6.46
CA THR A 21 -0.38 12.71 5.03
C THR A 21 1.00 12.29 4.53
N VAL A 22 1.12 11.07 4.00
CA VAL A 22 2.39 10.50 3.53
C VAL A 22 2.32 10.28 2.02
N LEU A 23 3.28 10.87 1.30
CA LEU A 23 3.53 10.58 -0.11
C LEU A 23 4.66 9.57 -0.22
N VAL A 24 4.36 8.36 -0.68
CA VAL A 24 5.37 7.34 -1.00
C VAL A 24 5.62 7.34 -2.50
N LEU A 25 6.86 7.58 -2.91
CA LEU A 25 7.26 7.50 -4.30
C LEU A 25 7.76 6.12 -4.67
N ARG A 26 7.65 5.81 -5.97
CA ARG A 26 8.31 4.63 -6.54
C ARG A 26 9.81 4.73 -6.31
N PHE A 27 10.41 3.65 -5.82
CA PHE A 27 11.85 3.58 -5.60
C PHE A 27 12.57 3.46 -6.95
N HIS A 28 13.73 4.11 -7.06
CA HIS A 28 14.49 4.14 -8.30
C HIS A 28 15.43 2.94 -8.42
N ASN A 29 15.44 2.30 -9.59
CA ASN A 29 16.33 1.18 -9.89
C ASN A 29 17.72 1.73 -10.26
N GLU A 30 18.71 1.50 -9.41
CA GLU A 30 20.12 1.84 -9.68
C GLU A 30 20.89 0.67 -10.29
N SER A 31 20.28 -0.52 -10.38
CA SER A 31 20.89 -1.68 -11.02
C SER A 31 20.87 -1.58 -12.54
N GLN A 32 21.71 -2.41 -13.17
CA GLN A 32 21.69 -2.59 -14.63
C GLN A 32 20.49 -3.42 -15.14
N PHE A 33 19.67 -3.99 -14.25
CA PHE A 33 18.63 -4.95 -14.60
C PHE A 33 17.27 -4.26 -14.73
N SER A 34 16.93 -3.84 -15.94
CA SER A 34 15.62 -3.21 -16.22
C SER A 34 14.43 -4.13 -15.96
N ASP A 35 14.63 -5.45 -15.98
CA ASP A 35 13.59 -6.42 -15.67
C ASP A 35 13.14 -6.31 -14.20
N LEU A 36 14.00 -5.81 -13.31
CA LEU A 36 13.66 -5.56 -11.90
C LEU A 36 12.97 -4.21 -11.68
N ASN A 37 12.60 -3.47 -12.72
CA ASN A 37 11.94 -2.17 -12.57
C ASN A 37 10.63 -2.26 -11.78
N TRP A 38 9.94 -3.40 -11.77
CA TRP A 38 8.73 -3.61 -11.00
C TRP A 38 8.98 -3.47 -9.49
N VAL A 39 10.18 -3.81 -8.99
CA VAL A 39 10.52 -3.77 -7.56
C VAL A 39 10.36 -2.37 -6.97
N GLY A 40 10.65 -1.32 -7.74
CA GLY A 40 10.46 0.05 -7.25
C GLY A 40 9.02 0.37 -6.87
N GLU A 41 8.05 -0.25 -7.56
CA GLU A 41 6.63 -0.09 -7.27
C GLU A 41 6.17 -1.07 -6.19
N SER A 42 6.71 -2.30 -6.09
CA SER A 42 6.39 -3.22 -4.97
C SER A 42 6.71 -2.59 -3.63
N ILE A 43 7.93 -2.05 -3.48
CA ILE A 43 8.35 -1.37 -2.24
C ILE A 43 7.37 -0.24 -1.88
N ALA A 44 6.96 0.54 -2.87
CA ALA A 44 6.02 1.64 -2.64
C ALA A 44 4.64 1.11 -2.22
N GLU A 45 4.10 0.10 -2.88
CA GLU A 45 2.82 -0.53 -2.54
C GLU A 45 2.84 -1.12 -1.13
N THR A 46 3.87 -1.90 -0.77
CA THR A 46 4.02 -2.48 0.57
C THR A 46 4.09 -1.39 1.65
N LEU A 47 4.88 -0.34 1.43
CA LEU A 47 4.94 0.80 2.36
C LEU A 47 3.59 1.49 2.50
N MET A 48 2.86 1.70 1.39
CA MET A 48 1.57 2.36 1.40
C MET A 48 0.51 1.54 2.14
N ASP A 49 0.46 0.24 1.92
CA ASP A 49 -0.46 -0.68 2.59
C ASP A 49 -0.21 -0.67 4.12
N GLU A 50 1.05 -0.79 4.54
CA GLU A 50 1.42 -0.78 5.96
C GLU A 50 1.18 0.58 6.62
N PHE A 51 1.43 1.68 5.91
CA PHE A 51 1.16 3.02 6.43
C PHE A 51 -0.34 3.25 6.59
N GLY A 52 -1.15 2.80 5.61
CA GLY A 52 -2.61 2.85 5.68
C GLY A 52 -3.16 2.01 6.83
N ALA A 53 -2.67 0.77 6.99
CA ALA A 53 -3.04 -0.11 8.10
C ALA A 53 -2.67 0.49 9.47
N ALA A 54 -1.60 1.29 9.54
CA ALA A 54 -1.19 2.05 10.71
C ALA A 54 -1.92 3.41 10.86
N ASN A 55 -3.06 3.59 10.19
CA ASN A 55 -3.89 4.80 10.20
C ASN A 55 -3.19 6.07 9.71
N GLN A 56 -2.15 5.97 8.87
CA GLN A 56 -1.63 7.13 8.15
C GLN A 56 -2.55 7.46 6.96
N ILE A 57 -2.60 8.74 6.58
CA ILE A 57 -3.28 9.14 5.34
C ILE A 57 -2.26 8.98 4.21
N VAL A 58 -2.38 7.92 3.42
CA VAL A 58 -1.44 7.63 2.35
C VAL A 58 -2.01 8.10 1.02
N LEU A 59 -1.22 8.85 0.27
CA LEU A 59 -1.60 9.25 -1.09
C LEU A 59 -1.46 8.05 -2.03
N ASP A 60 -2.55 7.68 -2.68
CA ASP A 60 -2.61 6.54 -3.60
C ASP A 60 -1.85 6.78 -4.91
N ARG A 61 -1.73 5.72 -5.73
CA ARG A 61 -1.05 5.77 -7.03
C ARG A 61 -1.64 6.83 -7.96
N GLU A 62 -2.96 6.98 -7.98
CA GLU A 62 -3.65 7.94 -8.85
C GLU A 62 -3.32 9.38 -8.46
N SER A 63 -3.34 9.68 -7.16
CA SER A 63 -2.94 10.97 -6.60
C SER A 63 -1.48 11.28 -6.89
N ARG A 64 -0.59 10.29 -6.73
CA ARG A 64 0.83 10.43 -7.09
C ARG A 64 1.03 10.70 -8.58
N ALA A 65 0.34 9.96 -9.45
CA ALA A 65 0.40 10.14 -10.90
C ALA A 65 -0.13 11.52 -11.32
N GLU A 66 -1.20 11.98 -10.70
CA GLU A 66 -1.76 13.31 -10.92
C GLU A 66 -0.78 14.42 -10.49
N GLY A 67 -0.10 14.26 -9.34
CA GLY A 67 0.94 15.20 -8.90
C GLY A 67 2.11 15.29 -9.87
N LEU A 68 2.60 14.15 -10.37
CA LEU A 68 3.63 14.12 -11.41
C LEU A 68 3.17 14.81 -12.69
N ARG A 69 1.93 14.55 -13.13
CA ARG A 69 1.33 15.18 -14.31
C ARG A 69 1.25 16.70 -14.17
N ARG A 70 0.83 17.22 -13.01
CA ARG A 70 0.78 18.67 -12.72
C ARG A 70 2.15 19.35 -12.83
N LEU A 71 3.23 18.63 -12.54
CA LEU A 71 4.61 19.13 -12.65
C LEU A 71 5.28 18.74 -13.97
N SER A 72 4.56 18.13 -14.92
CA SER A 72 5.10 17.63 -16.19
C SER A 72 6.28 16.67 -16.01
N LEU A 73 6.27 15.88 -14.94
CA LEU A 73 7.31 14.91 -14.58
C LEU A 73 6.97 13.52 -15.14
N ARG A 74 7.99 12.78 -15.54
CA ARG A 74 7.85 11.37 -15.97
C ARG A 74 7.98 10.45 -14.76
N SER A 75 7.11 9.45 -14.64
CA SER A 75 7.08 8.52 -13.49
C SER A 75 8.37 7.77 -13.19
N ASN A 76 9.22 7.53 -14.20
CA ASN A 76 10.41 6.69 -14.06
C ASN A 76 11.72 7.50 -14.05
N ALA A 77 11.65 8.83 -13.98
CA ALA A 77 12.84 9.66 -13.95
C ALA A 77 13.42 9.75 -12.54
N GLY A 78 14.76 9.76 -12.43
CA GLY A 78 15.42 10.21 -11.21
C GLY A 78 15.12 11.69 -10.98
N PHE A 79 14.72 12.05 -9.76
CA PHE A 79 14.36 13.42 -9.41
C PHE A 79 15.36 14.04 -8.43
N THR A 80 15.61 15.33 -8.59
CA THR A 80 16.35 16.08 -7.57
C THR A 80 15.49 16.24 -6.32
N LYS A 81 16.13 16.38 -5.16
CA LYS A 81 15.44 16.67 -3.89
C LYS A 81 14.51 17.88 -3.95
N ALA A 82 14.88 18.94 -4.69
CA ALA A 82 14.04 20.11 -4.86
C ALA A 82 12.74 19.78 -5.63
N THR A 83 12.84 18.96 -6.68
CA THR A 83 11.68 18.44 -7.43
C THR A 83 10.76 17.61 -6.54
N LEU A 84 11.36 16.74 -5.72
CA LEU A 84 10.66 15.87 -4.77
C LEU A 84 9.88 16.68 -3.72
N ILE A 85 10.51 17.69 -3.12
CA ILE A 85 9.86 18.62 -2.19
C ILE A 85 8.70 19.34 -2.87
N ARG A 86 8.89 19.82 -4.11
CA ARG A 86 7.84 20.51 -4.86
C ARG A 86 6.66 19.60 -5.15
N LEU A 87 6.90 18.33 -5.46
CA LEU A 87 5.86 17.33 -5.66
C LEU A 87 5.06 17.11 -4.37
N GLY A 88 5.74 16.88 -3.24
CA GLY A 88 5.08 16.72 -1.94
C GLY A 88 4.23 17.93 -1.54
N GLN A 89 4.73 19.15 -1.74
CA GLN A 89 3.95 20.39 -1.50
C GLN A 89 2.75 20.51 -2.44
N THR A 90 2.88 20.10 -3.70
CA THR A 90 1.78 20.15 -4.69
C THR A 90 0.64 19.21 -4.31
N LEU A 91 0.95 18.14 -3.60
CA LEU A 91 0.01 17.14 -3.13
C LEU A 91 -0.38 17.30 -1.65
N ASP A 92 0.04 18.38 -0.99
CA ASP A 92 -0.21 18.67 0.43
C ASP A 92 0.20 17.51 1.37
N ALA A 93 1.34 16.88 1.08
CA ALA A 93 1.89 15.82 1.91
C ALA A 93 2.67 16.40 3.10
N ASP A 94 2.49 15.80 4.28
CA ASP A 94 3.25 16.12 5.49
C ASP A 94 4.64 15.48 5.47
N TYR A 95 4.70 14.26 4.91
CA TYR A 95 5.92 13.48 4.77
C TYR A 95 6.09 12.99 3.34
N LEU A 96 7.33 12.96 2.89
CA LEU A 96 7.73 12.29 1.65
C LEU A 96 8.60 11.09 1.98
N CYS A 97 8.29 9.93 1.43
CA CYS A 97 9.14 8.74 1.40
C CYS A 97 9.58 8.48 -0.05
N TYR A 98 10.88 8.35 -0.28
CA TYR A 98 11.45 8.02 -1.58
C TYR A 98 12.70 7.17 -1.37
N GLY A 99 13.22 6.56 -2.42
CA GLY A 99 14.36 5.68 -2.25
C GLY A 99 14.95 5.15 -3.53
N THR A 100 15.96 4.31 -3.37
CA THR A 100 16.62 3.58 -4.44
C THR A 100 16.73 2.11 -4.06
N TYR A 101 16.98 1.28 -5.06
CA TYR A 101 17.42 -0.09 -4.84
C TYR A 101 18.47 -0.47 -5.88
N ASP A 102 19.41 -1.30 -5.47
CA ASP A 102 20.42 -1.88 -6.35
C ASP A 102 20.43 -3.40 -6.18
N ALA A 103 20.63 -4.10 -7.29
CA ALA A 103 20.62 -5.54 -7.36
C ALA A 103 21.91 -6.04 -8.00
N HIS A 104 22.51 -7.03 -7.36
CA HIS A 104 23.77 -7.62 -7.78
C HIS A 104 23.62 -9.14 -7.89
N LEU A 105 24.06 -9.69 -9.02
CA LEU A 105 24.16 -11.14 -9.17
C LEU A 105 25.18 -11.68 -8.18
N LEU A 106 24.83 -12.73 -7.44
CA LEU A 106 25.77 -13.44 -6.61
C LEU A 106 26.78 -14.19 -7.50
N ASN A 107 28.04 -14.25 -7.04
CA ASN A 107 29.16 -14.80 -7.81
C ASN A 107 28.83 -16.18 -8.39
N GLY A 108 28.84 -16.26 -9.73
CA GLY A 108 28.61 -17.50 -10.48
C GLY A 108 27.15 -17.77 -10.89
N SER A 109 26.18 -16.95 -10.46
CA SER A 109 24.81 -17.03 -10.99
C SER A 109 24.62 -16.14 -12.21
N SER A 110 23.79 -16.60 -13.14
CA SER A 110 23.28 -15.82 -14.28
C SER A 110 21.76 -15.60 -14.19
N GLN A 111 21.11 -16.09 -13.14
CA GLN A 111 19.66 -15.98 -12.95
C GLN A 111 19.37 -14.84 -11.98
N LEU A 112 18.51 -13.90 -12.39
CA LEU A 112 18.15 -12.72 -11.59
C LEU A 112 17.56 -13.09 -10.22
N LYS A 113 16.86 -14.21 -10.13
CA LYS A 113 16.26 -14.71 -8.89
C LYS A 113 17.29 -15.00 -7.77
N ASP A 114 18.55 -15.27 -8.14
CA ASP A 114 19.64 -15.53 -7.20
C ASP A 114 20.42 -14.24 -6.86
N SER A 115 19.90 -13.06 -7.24
CA SER A 115 20.55 -11.79 -6.93
C SER A 115 20.38 -11.43 -5.47
N SER A 116 21.33 -10.69 -4.91
CA SER A 116 21.11 -9.89 -3.70
C SER A 116 20.57 -8.52 -4.09
N ILE A 117 19.65 -7.99 -3.29
CA ILE A 117 19.10 -6.66 -3.45
C ILE A 117 19.37 -5.83 -2.19
N GLN A 118 19.68 -4.55 -2.37
CA GLN A 118 19.78 -3.56 -1.31
C GLN A 118 18.74 -2.47 -1.56
N LEU A 119 17.89 -2.23 -0.58
CA LEU A 119 16.86 -1.19 -0.55
C LEU A 119 17.38 -0.02 0.29
N SER A 120 17.08 1.21 -0.13
CA SER A 120 17.37 2.43 0.63
C SER A 120 16.17 3.36 0.62
N ALA A 121 15.61 3.68 1.78
CA ALA A 121 14.51 4.63 1.93
C ALA A 121 14.96 5.89 2.66
N HIS A 122 14.46 7.03 2.18
CA HIS A 122 14.75 8.37 2.67
C HIS A 122 13.45 9.09 2.96
N PHE A 123 13.45 9.87 4.05
CA PHE A 123 12.30 10.67 4.45
C PHE A 123 12.57 12.17 4.39
N ILE A 124 11.54 12.95 4.07
CA ILE A 124 11.51 14.41 4.27
C ILE A 124 10.27 14.77 5.09
N ASP A 125 10.45 15.50 6.19
CA ASP A 125 9.36 16.12 6.94
C ASP A 125 9.05 17.49 6.31
N LEU A 126 8.07 17.51 5.40
CA LEU A 126 7.74 18.69 4.60
C LEU A 126 7.15 19.83 5.44
N ARG A 127 6.54 19.50 6.59
CA ARG A 127 6.05 20.52 7.55
C ARG A 127 7.18 21.31 8.19
N LYS A 128 8.33 20.65 8.42
CA LYS A 128 9.52 21.24 9.04
C LYS A 128 10.63 21.55 8.05
N MET A 129 10.45 21.19 6.77
CA MET A 129 11.42 21.34 5.70
C MET A 129 12.81 20.77 6.08
N ARG A 130 12.81 19.56 6.65
CA ARG A 130 14.04 18.88 7.09
C ARG A 130 14.08 17.43 6.65
N ASP A 131 15.28 16.90 6.55
CA ASP A 131 15.49 15.49 6.33
C ASP A 131 15.02 14.67 7.53
N GLY A 132 14.40 13.54 7.21
CA GLY A 132 14.10 12.47 8.13
C GLY A 132 15.24 11.45 8.18
N PRO A 133 14.97 10.27 8.74
CA PRO A 133 15.93 9.17 8.77
C PRO A 133 16.14 8.54 7.39
N ASP A 134 17.28 7.89 7.26
CA ASP A 134 17.61 6.97 6.18
C ASP A 134 17.53 5.54 6.71
N TYR A 135 16.89 4.66 5.95
CA TYR A 135 16.77 3.23 6.24
C TYR A 135 17.35 2.42 5.10
N SER A 136 17.99 1.29 5.40
CA SER A 136 18.49 0.38 4.39
C SER A 136 18.34 -1.05 4.83
N GLU A 137 17.93 -1.89 3.87
CA GLU A 137 17.70 -3.32 4.04
C GLU A 137 18.40 -4.04 2.90
N ALA A 138 19.01 -5.20 3.19
CA ALA A 138 19.69 -5.97 2.17
C ALA A 138 19.51 -7.47 2.41
N GLY A 139 19.35 -8.21 1.32
CA GLY A 139 19.12 -9.65 1.37
C GLY A 139 19.01 -10.27 -0.02
N PRO A 140 18.73 -11.57 -0.11
CA PRO A 140 18.43 -12.20 -1.39
C PRO A 140 17.11 -11.65 -1.96
N LEU A 141 17.02 -11.51 -3.28
CA LEU A 141 15.79 -11.07 -3.97
C LEU A 141 14.61 -12.00 -3.65
N SER A 142 14.87 -13.30 -3.41
CA SER A 142 13.83 -14.24 -2.99
C SER A 142 13.19 -13.94 -1.63
N GLU A 143 13.79 -13.05 -0.82
CA GLU A 143 13.22 -12.55 0.44
C GLU A 143 12.67 -11.11 0.31
N LEU A 144 12.43 -10.62 -0.92
CA LEU A 144 12.02 -9.23 -1.17
C LEU A 144 10.86 -8.78 -0.27
N SER A 145 9.73 -9.50 -0.25
CA SER A 145 8.56 -9.09 0.54
C SER A 145 8.89 -8.97 2.03
N ARG A 146 9.83 -9.78 2.54
CA ARG A 146 10.31 -9.67 3.93
C ARG A 146 11.13 -8.39 4.15
N LEU A 147 12.00 -8.03 3.21
CA LEU A 147 12.78 -6.80 3.26
C LEU A 147 11.87 -5.58 3.21
N GLU A 148 10.84 -5.60 2.36
CA GLU A 148 9.85 -4.52 2.23
C GLU A 148 9.01 -4.35 3.51
N GLU A 149 8.52 -5.44 4.09
CA GLU A 149 7.78 -5.43 5.37
C GLU A 149 8.64 -4.92 6.53
N HIS A 150 9.93 -5.27 6.56
CA HIS A 150 10.85 -4.78 7.58
C HIS A 150 11.15 -3.28 7.40
N LEU A 151 11.32 -2.83 6.15
CA LEU A 151 11.49 -1.42 5.81
C LEU A 151 10.25 -0.60 6.18
N ALA A 152 9.05 -1.14 5.98
CA ALA A 152 7.79 -0.52 6.39
C ALA A 152 7.68 -0.39 7.92
N TRP A 153 8.02 -1.46 8.66
CA TRP A 153 8.09 -1.42 10.12
C TRP A 153 9.07 -0.35 10.64
N GLN A 154 10.27 -0.25 10.06
CA GLN A 154 11.24 0.79 10.43
C GLN A 154 10.70 2.19 10.16
N SER A 155 10.12 2.38 8.98
CA SER A 155 9.53 3.65 8.55
C SER A 155 8.40 4.11 9.47
N LEU A 156 7.55 3.18 9.92
CA LEU A 156 6.44 3.49 10.82
C LEU A 156 6.87 3.97 12.20
N LYS A 157 8.04 3.55 12.70
CA LYS A 157 8.60 4.10 13.95
C LYS A 157 8.89 5.59 13.84
N TYR A 158 9.23 6.07 12.65
CA TYR A 158 9.45 7.50 12.40
C TYR A 158 8.13 8.26 12.22
N LEU A 159 7.21 7.70 11.42
CA LEU A 159 5.91 8.33 11.14
C LEU A 159 5.00 8.37 12.37
N SER A 160 5.05 7.34 13.21
CA SER A 160 4.21 7.17 14.41
C SER A 160 5.02 6.73 15.63
N PRO A 161 5.89 7.60 16.18
CA PRO A 161 6.84 7.23 17.25
C PRO A 161 6.18 6.88 18.58
N LYS A 162 4.90 7.21 18.77
CA LYS A 162 4.13 6.89 19.98
C LYS A 162 3.45 5.52 19.91
N THR A 163 3.44 4.89 18.74
CA THR A 163 2.75 3.61 18.51
C THR A 163 3.77 2.46 18.60
N PRO A 164 3.57 1.49 19.50
CA PRO A 164 4.49 0.36 19.63
C PRO A 164 4.20 -0.70 18.57
N PHE A 165 4.84 -0.58 17.39
CA PHE A 165 4.75 -1.57 16.32
C PHE A 165 5.61 -2.81 16.62
N GLN A 166 4.99 -3.99 16.65
CA GLN A 166 5.70 -5.25 16.87
C GLN A 166 6.14 -5.85 15.54
N LEU A 167 7.43 -6.18 15.41
CA LEU A 167 7.99 -6.75 14.18
C LEU A 167 7.23 -8.00 13.69
N ASN A 168 6.77 -8.85 14.60
CA ASN A 168 6.03 -10.07 14.23
C ASN A 168 4.71 -9.80 13.49
N GLN A 169 4.13 -8.61 13.61
CA GLN A 169 2.91 -8.22 12.87
C GLN A 169 3.19 -7.98 11.38
N PHE A 170 4.43 -7.64 11.04
CA PHE A 170 4.91 -7.39 9.67
C PHE A 170 5.43 -8.68 9.04
N MET A 171 6.05 -9.54 9.85
CA MET A 171 6.58 -10.85 9.42
C MET A 171 5.53 -11.96 9.40
N ALA A 172 4.23 -11.63 9.38
CA ALA A 172 3.17 -12.62 9.39
C ALA A 172 3.05 -13.30 8.02
N ALA A 173 2.82 -14.62 8.00
CA ALA A 173 2.80 -15.40 6.76
C ALA A 173 1.88 -14.84 5.64
N PRO A 174 0.67 -14.29 5.92
CA PRO A 174 -0.17 -13.71 4.87
C PRO A 174 0.41 -12.49 4.16
N LYS A 175 1.39 -11.82 4.77
CA LYS A 175 2.09 -10.65 4.21
C LYS A 175 3.31 -11.03 3.37
N LEU A 176 3.85 -12.23 3.60
CA LEU A 176 5.03 -12.71 2.90
C LEU A 176 4.61 -13.44 1.62
N VAL A 177 4.48 -12.66 0.56
CA VAL A 177 4.06 -13.13 -0.76
C VAL A 177 5.26 -13.75 -1.50
N ARG A 178 4.98 -14.70 -2.40
CA ARG A 178 6.02 -15.24 -3.27
C ARG A 178 6.44 -14.18 -4.30
N GLU A 179 7.75 -14.00 -4.49
CA GLU A 179 8.33 -12.95 -5.35
C GLU A 179 7.76 -12.93 -6.78
N ASP A 180 7.58 -14.07 -7.43
CA ASP A 180 7.02 -14.16 -8.79
C ASP A 180 5.51 -13.82 -8.85
N ALA A 181 4.77 -14.08 -7.77
CA ALA A 181 3.37 -13.68 -7.62
C ALA A 181 3.25 -12.17 -7.41
N GLU A 182 4.13 -11.62 -6.57
CA GLU A 182 4.26 -10.18 -6.35
C GLU A 182 4.65 -9.44 -7.64
N GLU A 183 5.66 -9.91 -8.36
CA GLU A 183 6.05 -9.36 -9.67
C GLU A 183 4.84 -9.34 -10.62
N SER A 184 4.11 -10.46 -10.71
CA SER A 184 2.93 -10.57 -11.56
C SER A 184 1.86 -9.55 -11.14
N TYR A 185 1.62 -9.37 -9.84
CA TYR A 185 0.67 -8.37 -9.33
C TYR A 185 1.09 -6.95 -9.68
N ILE A 186 2.34 -6.56 -9.44
CA ILE A 186 2.85 -5.22 -9.76
C ILE A 186 2.80 -4.95 -11.27
N ARG A 187 3.18 -5.93 -12.10
CA ARG A 187 3.02 -5.83 -13.56
C ARG A 187 1.55 -5.61 -13.94
N GLY A 188 0.62 -6.23 -13.21
CA GLY A 188 -0.81 -5.96 -13.30
C GLY A 188 -1.13 -4.49 -13.01
N LEU A 189 -0.73 -3.97 -11.85
CA LEU A 189 -0.99 -2.57 -11.48
C LEU A 189 -0.42 -1.55 -12.47
N LEU A 190 0.74 -1.84 -13.05
CA LEU A 190 1.44 -0.99 -14.02
C LEU A 190 0.94 -1.16 -15.46
N SER A 191 0.05 -2.11 -15.72
CA SER A 191 -0.48 -2.37 -17.06
C SER A 191 -1.46 -1.29 -17.51
N SER A 192 -1.34 -0.88 -18.77
CA SER A 192 -2.15 0.20 -19.35
C SER A 192 -3.56 -0.24 -19.78
N THR A 193 -3.80 -1.54 -19.95
CA THR A 193 -5.11 -2.06 -20.40
C THR A 193 -5.70 -3.05 -19.40
N LYS A 194 -7.04 -3.08 -19.31
CA LYS A 194 -7.77 -3.96 -18.39
C LYS A 194 -7.54 -5.44 -18.70
N GLU A 195 -7.26 -5.80 -19.94
CA GLU A 195 -6.97 -7.18 -20.36
C GLU A 195 -5.61 -7.64 -19.86
N GLN A 196 -4.60 -6.76 -19.94
CA GLN A 196 -3.27 -7.04 -19.38
C GLN A 196 -3.33 -7.12 -17.86
N GLN A 197 -4.02 -6.18 -17.21
CA GLN A 197 -4.27 -6.20 -15.77
C GLN A 197 -4.88 -7.54 -15.34
N GLN A 198 -5.97 -7.96 -15.98
CA GLN A 198 -6.63 -9.22 -15.68
C GLN A 198 -5.68 -10.42 -15.82
N LYS A 199 -4.91 -10.49 -16.92
CA LYS A 199 -3.98 -11.59 -17.17
C LYS A 199 -2.94 -11.68 -16.04
N TRP A 200 -2.36 -10.54 -15.66
CA TRP A 200 -1.33 -10.47 -14.64
C TRP A 200 -1.86 -10.76 -13.23
N PHE A 201 -3.03 -10.23 -12.86
CA PHE A 201 -3.65 -10.54 -11.56
C PHE A 201 -4.07 -12.01 -11.47
N ALA A 202 -4.59 -12.59 -12.56
CA ALA A 202 -4.89 -14.02 -12.62
C ALA A 202 -3.62 -14.87 -12.47
N GLN A 203 -2.51 -14.46 -13.10
CA GLN A 203 -1.22 -15.12 -12.94
C GLN A 203 -0.73 -15.04 -11.49
N ALA A 204 -0.79 -13.86 -10.85
CA ALA A 204 -0.40 -13.68 -9.45
C ALA A 204 -1.17 -14.63 -8.52
N LEU A 205 -2.50 -14.70 -8.69
CA LEU A 205 -3.35 -15.59 -7.89
C LEU A 205 -3.14 -17.09 -8.18
N ALA A 206 -2.72 -17.44 -9.39
CA ALA A 206 -2.35 -18.81 -9.74
C ALA A 206 -1.00 -19.23 -9.15
N LEU A 207 -0.07 -18.28 -9.03
CA LEU A 207 1.24 -18.47 -8.41
C LEU A 207 1.11 -18.57 -6.88
N ASP A 208 0.28 -17.71 -6.28
CA ASP A 208 -0.07 -17.74 -4.86
C ASP A 208 -1.57 -17.51 -4.63
N SER A 209 -2.27 -18.59 -4.24
CA SER A 209 -3.72 -18.57 -4.02
C SER A 209 -4.17 -17.72 -2.82
N HIS A 210 -3.25 -17.38 -1.91
CA HIS A 210 -3.55 -16.58 -0.72
C HIS A 210 -3.31 -15.09 -0.95
N PHE A 211 -2.88 -14.68 -2.15
CA PHE A 211 -2.59 -13.29 -2.44
C PHE A 211 -3.88 -12.47 -2.64
N THR A 212 -4.44 -12.01 -1.52
CA THR A 212 -5.73 -11.32 -1.48
C THR A 212 -5.75 -10.01 -2.26
N SER A 213 -4.62 -9.30 -2.37
CA SER A 213 -4.52 -8.07 -3.18
C SER A 213 -4.76 -8.33 -4.67
N ALA A 214 -4.20 -9.41 -5.21
CA ALA A 214 -4.46 -9.82 -6.59
C ALA A 214 -5.92 -10.25 -6.79
N ALA A 215 -6.49 -11.00 -5.83
CA ALA A 215 -7.91 -11.38 -5.88
C ALA A 215 -8.84 -10.16 -5.84
N PHE A 216 -8.52 -9.15 -5.02
CA PHE A 216 -9.29 -7.93 -4.89
C PHE A 216 -9.32 -7.11 -6.19
N GLU A 217 -8.17 -6.88 -6.82
CA GLU A 217 -8.10 -6.15 -8.08
C GLU A 217 -8.74 -6.92 -9.23
N LEU A 218 -8.58 -8.25 -9.28
CA LEU A 218 -9.27 -9.08 -10.25
C LEU A 218 -10.79 -9.04 -10.07
N ALA A 219 -11.27 -9.00 -8.82
CA ALA A 219 -12.69 -8.88 -8.52
C ALA A 219 -13.27 -7.53 -8.95
N LYS A 220 -12.50 -6.42 -8.79
CA LYS A 220 -12.88 -5.10 -9.31
C LYS A 220 -13.03 -5.12 -10.83
N LEU A 221 -12.10 -5.75 -11.55
CA LEU A 221 -12.19 -5.90 -13.00
C LEU A 221 -13.40 -6.74 -13.44
N ALA A 222 -13.68 -7.84 -12.73
CA ALA A 222 -14.86 -8.66 -13.00
C ALA A 222 -16.16 -7.87 -12.75
N LEU A 223 -16.22 -7.08 -11.68
CA LEU A 223 -17.37 -6.22 -11.38
C LEU A 223 -17.59 -5.16 -12.46
N ASP A 224 -16.53 -4.50 -12.93
CA ASP A 224 -16.59 -3.52 -14.02
C ASP A 224 -17.14 -4.13 -15.32
N ARG A 225 -16.88 -5.41 -15.56
CA ARG A 225 -17.38 -6.19 -16.69
C ARG A 225 -18.76 -6.80 -16.47
N LYS A 226 -19.36 -6.54 -15.31
CA LYS A 226 -20.65 -7.11 -14.88
C LYS A 226 -20.63 -8.63 -14.73
N GLU A 227 -19.46 -9.22 -14.52
CA GLU A 227 -19.26 -10.64 -14.22
C GLU A 227 -19.55 -10.88 -12.72
N TYR A 228 -20.76 -10.54 -12.27
CA TYR A 228 -21.11 -10.39 -10.85
C TYR A 228 -20.86 -11.63 -9.99
N ARG A 229 -21.12 -12.83 -10.53
CA ARG A 229 -20.87 -14.09 -9.81
C ARG A 229 -19.37 -14.30 -9.56
N GLN A 230 -18.55 -14.02 -10.58
CA GLN A 230 -17.10 -14.13 -10.46
C GLN A 230 -16.54 -13.09 -9.51
N ALA A 231 -17.00 -11.84 -9.62
CA ALA A 231 -16.61 -10.76 -8.72
C ALA A 231 -16.92 -11.12 -7.25
N THR A 232 -18.12 -11.64 -6.97
CA THR A 232 -18.52 -12.07 -5.62
C THR A 232 -17.63 -13.20 -5.10
N ALA A 233 -17.32 -14.20 -5.93
CA ALA A 233 -16.46 -15.31 -5.55
C ALA A 233 -15.04 -14.83 -5.20
N LEU A 234 -14.48 -13.91 -5.98
CA LEU A 234 -13.15 -13.36 -5.72
C LEU A 234 -13.13 -12.45 -4.48
N PHE A 235 -14.12 -11.56 -4.30
CA PHE A 235 -14.23 -10.75 -3.08
C PHE A 235 -14.43 -11.57 -1.81
N ALA A 236 -14.97 -12.79 -1.92
CA ALA A 236 -15.13 -13.68 -0.77
C ALA A 236 -13.78 -14.20 -0.22
N HIS A 237 -12.67 -14.07 -0.97
CA HIS A 237 -11.33 -14.40 -0.47
C HIS A 237 -10.80 -13.36 0.54
N ILE A 238 -11.41 -12.16 0.59
CA ILE A 238 -10.98 -11.09 1.48
C ILE A 238 -11.47 -11.38 2.90
N SER A 239 -10.53 -11.52 3.83
CA SER A 239 -10.81 -11.80 5.25
C SER A 239 -11.44 -10.58 5.94
N PRO A 240 -12.32 -10.76 6.95
CA PRO A 240 -12.81 -9.67 7.80
C PRO A 240 -11.73 -8.81 8.46
N GLU A 241 -10.53 -9.37 8.64
CA GLU A 241 -9.37 -8.67 9.22
C GLU A 241 -8.62 -7.78 8.20
N ASP A 242 -8.89 -7.95 6.90
CA ASP A 242 -8.28 -7.13 5.85
C ASP A 242 -8.91 -5.73 5.85
N PRO A 243 -8.12 -4.63 5.84
CA PRO A 243 -8.65 -3.27 5.81
C PRO A 243 -9.62 -2.99 4.65
N ARG A 244 -9.50 -3.73 3.54
CA ARG A 244 -10.35 -3.59 2.35
C ARG A 244 -11.66 -4.38 2.46
N TYR A 245 -11.86 -5.15 3.52
CA TYR A 245 -13.05 -5.98 3.69
C TYR A 245 -14.38 -5.23 3.57
N PRO A 246 -14.56 -4.03 4.17
CA PRO A 246 -15.81 -3.29 4.01
C PRO A 246 -16.06 -2.88 2.55
N GLU A 247 -15.01 -2.51 1.82
CA GLU A 247 -15.11 -2.21 0.39
C GLU A 247 -15.47 -3.46 -0.42
N ALA A 248 -14.80 -4.59 -0.15
CA ALA A 248 -15.11 -5.87 -0.79
C ALA A 248 -16.58 -6.24 -0.55
N ARG A 249 -17.08 -6.12 0.69
CA ARG A 249 -18.48 -6.39 1.04
C ARG A 249 -19.45 -5.45 0.35
N PHE A 250 -19.14 -4.16 0.29
CA PHE A 250 -19.95 -3.21 -0.46
C PHE A 250 -20.06 -3.61 -1.94
N LYS A 251 -18.94 -3.98 -2.57
CA LYS A 251 -18.91 -4.45 -3.97
C LYS A 251 -19.60 -5.81 -4.18
N MET A 252 -19.58 -6.71 -3.19
CA MET A 252 -20.41 -7.92 -3.20
C MET A 252 -21.91 -7.56 -3.15
N GLY A 253 -22.29 -6.56 -2.37
CA GLY A 253 -23.65 -5.99 -2.38
C GLY A 253 -24.06 -5.46 -3.75
N LEU A 254 -23.18 -4.69 -4.41
CA LEU A 254 -23.40 -4.23 -5.79
C LEU A 254 -23.53 -5.40 -6.78
N SER A 255 -22.74 -6.45 -6.60
CA SER A 255 -22.78 -7.65 -7.44
C SER A 255 -24.09 -8.41 -7.28
N ALA A 256 -24.54 -8.63 -6.04
CA ALA A 256 -25.82 -9.25 -5.73
C ALA A 256 -27.00 -8.44 -6.28
N TYR A 257 -26.95 -7.12 -6.12
CA TYR A 257 -27.95 -6.22 -6.69
C TYR A 257 -28.00 -6.34 -8.23
N GLY A 258 -26.85 -6.41 -8.88
CA GLY A 258 -26.73 -6.57 -10.34
C GLY A 258 -27.30 -7.87 -10.90
N ILE A 259 -27.44 -8.92 -10.08
CA ILE A 259 -28.11 -10.19 -10.45
C ILE A 259 -29.52 -10.31 -9.86
N GLU A 260 -30.10 -9.20 -9.39
CA GLU A 260 -31.44 -9.11 -8.80
C GLU A 260 -31.63 -9.92 -7.50
N ASP A 261 -30.54 -10.34 -6.85
CA ASP A 261 -30.57 -10.93 -5.51
C ASP A 261 -30.58 -9.83 -4.45
N PHE A 262 -31.74 -9.17 -4.32
CA PHE A 262 -31.92 -8.05 -3.39
C PHE A 262 -31.78 -8.46 -1.92
N ALA A 263 -32.06 -9.72 -1.59
CA ALA A 263 -31.91 -10.23 -0.23
C ALA A 263 -30.43 -10.35 0.18
N ALA A 264 -29.59 -10.89 -0.70
CA ALA A 264 -28.14 -10.92 -0.49
C ALA A 264 -27.55 -9.51 -0.49
N ALA A 265 -27.95 -8.66 -1.43
CA ALA A 265 -27.49 -7.27 -1.51
C ALA A 265 -27.76 -6.51 -0.21
N ALA A 266 -28.99 -6.57 0.31
CA ALA A 266 -29.37 -5.93 1.57
C ALA A 266 -28.56 -6.46 2.77
N THR A 267 -28.18 -7.74 2.75
CA THR A 267 -27.35 -8.33 3.80
C THR A 267 -25.94 -7.74 3.77
N TYR A 268 -25.30 -7.73 2.61
CA TYR A 268 -23.96 -7.14 2.46
C TYR A 268 -23.92 -5.65 2.83
N PHE A 269 -24.88 -4.86 2.34
CA PHE A 269 -24.92 -3.43 2.68
C PHE A 269 -25.15 -3.18 4.17
N ARG A 270 -25.97 -4.01 4.83
CA ARG A 270 -26.19 -3.91 6.28
C ARG A 270 -24.93 -4.23 7.07
N GLU A 271 -24.08 -5.14 6.60
CA GLU A 271 -22.78 -5.40 7.23
C GLU A 271 -21.87 -4.18 7.14
N VAL A 272 -21.76 -3.56 5.98
CA VAL A 272 -20.94 -2.35 5.78
C VAL A 272 -21.45 -1.18 6.64
N ALA A 273 -22.77 -1.00 6.72
CA ALA A 273 -23.41 0.05 7.52
C ALA A 273 -23.16 -0.08 9.04
N LYS A 274 -22.79 -1.27 9.54
CA LYS A 274 -22.39 -1.43 10.96
C LYS A 274 -21.04 -0.77 11.25
N THR A 275 -20.15 -0.76 10.26
CA THR A 275 -18.80 -0.18 10.38
C THR A 275 -18.81 1.31 10.04
N PHE A 276 -19.61 1.70 9.04
CA PHE A 276 -19.76 3.08 8.60
C PHE A 276 -21.24 3.51 8.71
N PRO A 277 -21.72 3.87 9.90
CA PRO A 277 -23.08 4.36 10.06
C PRO A 277 -23.25 5.69 9.30
N LEU A 278 -24.32 5.78 8.51
CA LEU A 278 -24.71 6.97 7.76
C LEU A 278 -25.28 8.06 8.66
#